data_AF-A0A4Y8WRF4-F1
#
_entry.id   AF-A0A4Y8WRF4-F1
#
_cell.length_a   1.000
_cell.length_b   1.000
_cell.length_c   1.000
_cell.angle_alpha   90.00
_cell.angle_beta   90.00
_cell.angle_gamma   90.00
#
_symmetry.space_group_name_H-M   'P 1'
#
loop_
_entity.id
_entity.type
_entity.pdbx_description
1 polymer ?
#
loop_
_entity_poly.entity_id
_entity_poly.type
_entity_poly.pdbx_seq_one_letter_code
_entity_poly.pdbx_strand_id
1 'polypeptide(L)'
;MIEFIKTVFGEGDTIYISQKGQEVGGRILSINDAFIVIETEDGNIIGVKEDAIDSFSKESVRKPGKNLNYNDRNPEFRAGSKSSDAWTNRSSNPQSRYQDYSVKNAKQERPEKPKFKQYKPGDRIPLEFLTQRDPALANSWKRMEEERKKSHQIKDAMKQAFEEIKLSEDDLQSVVPAIGAIVELKPTYQFGFIDDMQTGERYFYNRGDIVDPELKNESGEGIQVVYQRGRNHKGATAKCILLSQTIERVIEIAMELVSEDDFLRAKLVLQNITDAFPNGGSGQKMLDTLNDLLEENGIIESSQYDALYSQARRALEQRDYAKALKLYNECLEKGVRKVNCIKEIAQVFISLHAQERDEEQKELIKKRGLEFIEKHKNELPDKSSTKFSLENIYFALGDYDKHIDVVEDIITESGSNGDLAQYVFYLNKAAQSYLRIKDYERALDAANQGLEVEPQNTHLLKTKASIEEAAAGKKEEEDTKKSGGGMFGFLKL
;
A
#
# COMPACT_ATOMS: atom_id res chain seq x y z
N MET A 1 24.06 3.88 0.78
CA MET A 1 24.17 2.42 1.03
C MET A 1 24.83 2.12 2.36
N ILE A 2 25.91 2.80 2.73
CA ILE A 2 26.60 2.57 4.00
C ILE A 2 25.72 2.96 5.20
N GLU A 3 24.98 4.07 5.11
CA GLU A 3 23.99 4.46 6.12
C GLU A 3 22.99 3.32 6.42
N PHE A 4 22.63 2.54 5.39
CA PHE A 4 21.72 1.40 5.53
C PHE A 4 22.44 0.15 6.06
N ILE A 5 23.70 -0.09 5.68
CA ILE A 5 24.48 -1.18 6.26
C ILE A 5 24.64 -0.97 7.78
N LYS A 6 24.85 0.27 8.24
CA LYS A 6 24.92 0.62 9.67
C LYS A 6 23.64 0.33 10.46
N THR A 7 22.49 0.23 9.80
CA THR A 7 21.23 -0.11 10.49
C THR A 7 21.03 -1.62 10.64
N VAL A 8 21.79 -2.43 9.90
CA VAL A 8 21.66 -3.89 9.84
C VAL A 8 22.89 -4.62 10.40
N PHE A 9 24.08 -4.03 10.32
CA PHE A 9 25.36 -4.61 10.71
C PHE A 9 26.16 -3.66 11.63
N GLY A 10 26.85 -4.23 12.61
CA GLY A 10 27.79 -3.54 13.51
C GLY A 10 29.23 -4.03 13.38
N GLU A 11 30.14 -3.40 14.13
CA GLU A 11 31.53 -3.88 14.25
C GLU A 11 31.56 -5.30 14.84
N GLY A 12 32.30 -6.19 14.18
CA GLY A 12 32.36 -7.61 14.53
C GLY A 12 31.42 -8.51 13.71
N ASP A 13 30.42 -7.95 13.02
CA ASP A 13 29.53 -8.74 12.16
C ASP A 13 30.23 -9.15 10.86
N THR A 14 29.79 -10.27 10.27
CA THR A 14 30.26 -10.71 8.96
C THR A 14 29.39 -10.10 7.86
N ILE A 15 30.03 -9.53 6.85
CA ILE A 15 29.37 -8.94 5.68
C ILE A 15 30.10 -9.35 4.41
N TYR A 16 29.35 -9.55 3.33
CA TYR A 16 29.85 -9.76 1.98
C TYR A 16 29.38 -8.60 1.13
N ILE A 17 30.29 -7.90 0.45
CA ILE A 17 30.02 -6.74 -0.38
C ILE A 17 30.39 -7.04 -1.82
N SER A 18 29.46 -6.82 -2.75
CA SER A 18 29.74 -6.84 -4.19
C SER A 18 30.25 -5.48 -4.66
N GLN A 19 31.39 -5.48 -5.36
CA GLN A 19 31.95 -4.33 -6.06
C GLN A 19 32.36 -4.72 -7.47
N LYS A 20 31.81 -4.04 -8.49
CA LYS A 20 32.13 -4.27 -9.91
C LYS A 20 32.04 -5.76 -10.31
N GLY A 21 31.09 -6.48 -9.73
CA GLY A 21 30.87 -7.92 -9.97
C GLY A 21 31.83 -8.87 -9.25
N GLN A 22 32.67 -8.37 -8.33
CA GLN A 22 33.48 -9.18 -7.42
C GLN A 22 32.98 -9.05 -5.98
N GLU A 23 32.86 -10.18 -5.29
CA GLU A 23 32.44 -10.21 -3.89
C GLU A 23 33.68 -10.16 -2.97
N VAL A 24 33.65 -9.26 -2.00
CA VAL A 24 34.64 -9.14 -0.93
C VAL A 24 33.89 -9.28 0.39
N GLY A 25 34.24 -10.28 1.19
CA GLY A 25 33.57 -10.54 2.46
C GLY A 25 34.51 -10.86 3.60
N GLY A 26 33.99 -10.64 4.81
CA GLY A 26 34.74 -10.82 6.04
C GLY A 26 34.11 -10.08 7.21
N ARG A 27 34.86 -9.93 8.29
CA ARG A 27 34.40 -9.31 9.53
C ARG A 27 34.53 -7.79 9.47
N ILE A 28 33.49 -7.06 9.83
CA ILE A 28 33.52 -5.60 9.90
C ILE A 28 34.43 -5.18 11.07
N LEU A 29 35.50 -4.46 10.77
CA LEU A 29 36.36 -3.85 11.78
C LEU A 29 35.90 -2.45 12.15
N SER A 30 35.36 -1.69 11.19
CA SER A 30 34.88 -0.34 11.42
C SER A 30 33.90 0.09 10.32
N ILE A 31 32.88 0.86 10.69
CA ILE A 31 31.90 1.41 9.75
C ILE A 31 31.58 2.87 10.10
N ASN A 32 31.78 3.77 9.15
CA ASN A 32 31.40 5.18 9.27
C ASN A 32 30.55 5.59 8.07
N ASP A 33 30.28 6.89 7.86
CA ASP A 33 29.38 7.32 6.78
C ASP A 33 30.03 7.32 5.39
N ALA A 34 31.34 7.07 5.28
CA ALA A 34 32.09 7.15 4.02
C ALA A 34 32.67 5.80 3.56
N PHE A 35 32.99 4.90 4.50
CA PHE A 35 33.58 3.60 4.19
C PHE A 35 33.30 2.52 5.25
N ILE A 36 33.47 1.27 4.83
CA ILE A 36 33.46 0.05 5.65
C ILE A 36 34.86 -0.56 5.61
N VAL A 37 35.40 -0.95 6.75
CA VAL A 37 36.66 -1.70 6.85
C VAL A 37 36.34 -3.14 7.17
N ILE A 38 36.81 -4.07 6.33
CA ILE A 38 36.54 -5.50 6.43
C ILE A 38 37.86 -6.26 6.59
N GLU A 39 37.94 -7.12 7.58
CA GLU A 39 38.97 -8.15 7.72
C GLU A 39 38.51 -9.42 7.01
N THR A 40 39.12 -9.73 5.87
CA THR A 40 38.84 -10.94 5.09
C THR A 40 39.29 -12.21 5.80
N GLU A 41 38.76 -13.37 5.41
CA GLU A 41 39.16 -14.67 5.97
C GLU A 41 40.67 -14.96 5.85
N ASP A 42 41.33 -14.41 4.81
CA ASP A 42 42.77 -14.51 4.60
C ASP A 42 43.60 -13.54 5.48
N GLY A 43 42.95 -12.79 6.37
CA GLY A 43 43.60 -11.84 7.28
C GLY A 43 43.96 -10.48 6.67
N ASN A 44 43.55 -10.22 5.42
CA ASN A 44 43.76 -8.90 4.79
C ASN A 44 42.67 -7.91 5.23
N ILE A 45 43.08 -6.65 5.43
CA ILE A 45 42.17 -5.54 5.76
C ILE A 45 41.86 -4.75 4.50
N ILE A 46 40.58 -4.64 4.16
CA ILE A 46 40.09 -3.99 2.94
C ILE A 46 39.12 -2.87 3.31
N GLY A 47 39.36 -1.66 2.78
CA GLY A 47 38.46 -0.52 2.89
C GLY A 47 37.55 -0.41 1.67
N VAL A 48 36.25 -0.32 1.91
CA VAL A 48 35.20 -0.24 0.90
C VAL A 48 34.49 1.11 1.02
N LYS A 49 34.60 1.96 0.00
CA LYS A 49 33.89 3.25 -0.04
C LYS A 49 32.43 3.08 -0.46
N GLU A 50 31.57 3.98 -0.02
CA GLU A 50 30.12 3.91 -0.30
C GLU A 50 29.78 3.82 -1.79
N ASP A 51 30.49 4.57 -2.63
CA ASP A 51 30.27 4.62 -4.08
C ASP A 51 30.73 3.35 -4.83
N ALA A 52 31.49 2.49 -4.17
CA ALA A 52 31.96 1.23 -4.72
C ALA A 52 31.04 0.04 -4.37
N ILE A 53 30.03 0.23 -3.51
CA ILE A 53 29.13 -0.83 -3.04
C ILE A 53 27.97 -0.98 -4.02
N ASP A 54 27.93 -2.08 -4.75
CA ASP A 54 26.80 -2.42 -5.62
C ASP A 54 25.68 -3.12 -4.82
N SER A 55 26.06 -4.04 -3.92
CA SER A 55 25.15 -4.77 -3.04
C SER A 55 25.91 -5.36 -1.83
N PHE A 56 25.17 -5.84 -0.82
CA PHE A 56 25.75 -6.54 0.32
C PHE A 56 24.84 -7.68 0.82
N SER A 57 25.41 -8.67 1.50
CA SER A 57 24.71 -9.81 2.11
C SER A 57 25.38 -10.26 3.40
N LYS A 58 24.66 -11.05 4.21
CA LYS A 58 25.18 -11.66 5.45
C LYS A 58 25.99 -12.94 5.16
N GLU A 59 25.72 -13.58 4.03
CA GLU A 59 26.38 -14.82 3.59
C GLU A 59 26.91 -14.65 2.17
N SER A 60 28.00 -15.34 1.84
CA SER A 60 28.60 -15.31 0.50
C SER A 60 27.60 -15.81 -0.54
N VAL A 61 27.49 -15.08 -1.64
CA VAL A 61 26.70 -15.45 -2.83
C VAL A 61 27.31 -16.66 -3.56
N ARG A 62 28.54 -17.09 -3.18
CA ARG A 62 29.27 -18.22 -3.79
C ARG A 62 29.40 -19.42 -2.85
N LYS A 63 28.32 -20.13 -2.54
CA LYS A 63 28.42 -21.57 -2.19
C LYS A 63 27.43 -22.40 -3.02
N PRO A 64 27.92 -23.30 -3.91
CA PRO A 64 27.06 -24.26 -4.59
C PRO A 64 26.92 -25.57 -3.81
N GLY A 65 25.67 -26.00 -3.64
CA GLY A 65 25.27 -27.41 -3.71
C GLY A 65 25.19 -28.22 -2.42
N LYS A 66 23.97 -28.65 -2.07
CA LYS A 66 23.62 -30.09 -2.01
C LYS A 66 22.10 -30.30 -1.99
N ASN A 67 21.67 -31.15 -2.92
CA ASN A 67 20.31 -31.64 -3.14
C ASN A 67 19.65 -32.17 -1.86
N LEU A 68 18.40 -31.79 -1.64
CA LEU A 68 17.45 -32.59 -0.86
C LEU A 68 16.34 -33.07 -1.79
N ASN A 69 16.44 -34.34 -2.17
CA ASN A 69 15.36 -35.15 -2.71
C ASN A 69 14.21 -35.17 -1.70
N TYR A 70 13.06 -34.59 -2.04
CA TYR A 70 11.82 -34.81 -1.32
C TYR A 70 11.02 -35.91 -2.04
N ASN A 71 11.28 -37.15 -1.64
CA ASN A 71 10.30 -38.23 -1.73
C ASN A 71 9.98 -38.68 -0.31
N ASP A 72 8.71 -39.05 -0.11
CA ASP A 72 8.10 -39.58 1.11
C ASP A 72 7.86 -38.58 2.25
N ARG A 73 6.62 -38.12 2.37
CA ARG A 73 5.67 -38.66 3.36
C ARG A 73 4.29 -37.99 3.27
N ASN A 74 3.33 -38.75 2.78
CA ASN A 74 1.94 -38.67 3.24
C ASN A 74 1.87 -39.33 4.65
N PRO A 75 0.97 -38.88 5.53
CA PRO A 75 -0.14 -39.78 5.82
C PRO A 75 -1.50 -39.08 5.95
N GLU A 76 -2.45 -39.74 5.30
CA GLU A 76 -3.89 -39.75 5.51
C GLU A 76 -4.34 -39.45 6.95
N PHE A 77 -5.35 -38.59 7.11
CA PHE A 77 -6.42 -38.86 8.07
C PHE A 77 -7.79 -38.47 7.53
N ARG A 78 -8.73 -39.37 7.79
CA ARG A 78 -10.02 -39.58 7.12
C ARG A 78 -11.15 -38.90 7.90
N ALA A 79 -12.19 -38.56 7.15
CA ALA A 79 -13.47 -37.95 7.53
C ALA A 79 -14.13 -38.42 8.84
N GLY A 80 -14.86 -37.50 9.47
CA GLY A 80 -15.91 -37.78 10.45
C GLY A 80 -16.93 -36.64 10.47
N SER A 81 -18.12 -36.90 9.91
CA SER A 81 -19.28 -36.02 9.96
C SER A 81 -19.95 -36.04 11.34
N LYS A 82 -20.62 -34.93 11.71
CA LYS A 82 -21.99 -34.92 12.27
C LYS A 82 -22.50 -33.49 12.50
N SER A 83 -23.66 -33.22 11.93
CA SER A 83 -24.53 -32.08 12.22
C SER A 83 -25.43 -32.37 13.43
N SER A 84 -25.88 -31.30 14.09
CA SER A 84 -27.22 -31.13 14.66
C SER A 84 -27.32 -29.67 15.15
N ASP A 85 -28.12 -28.84 14.49
CA ASP A 85 -29.49 -28.43 14.91
C ASP A 85 -29.48 -27.49 16.12
N ALA A 86 -30.26 -26.42 16.23
CA ALA A 86 -31.22 -25.70 15.42
C ALA A 86 -31.57 -24.44 16.25
N TRP A 87 -32.21 -23.43 15.67
CA TRP A 87 -33.48 -22.87 16.16
C TRP A 87 -33.92 -21.75 15.21
N THR A 88 -35.01 -22.05 14.50
CA THR A 88 -35.71 -21.21 13.51
C THR A 88 -36.93 -20.53 14.10
N ASN A 89 -37.40 -19.49 13.40
CA ASN A 89 -38.80 -19.00 13.18
C ASN A 89 -38.95 -17.52 13.54
N ARG A 90 -39.72 -16.67 12.84
CA ARG A 90 -40.66 -16.76 11.70
C ARG A 90 -40.94 -15.32 11.26
N SER A 91 -40.90 -15.00 9.95
CA SER A 91 -42.06 -14.83 9.04
C SER A 91 -43.05 -13.71 9.38
N SER A 92 -43.19 -12.73 8.47
CA SER A 92 -44.40 -12.59 7.62
C SER A 92 -44.35 -11.36 6.69
N ASN A 93 -44.44 -11.62 5.37
CA ASN A 93 -44.93 -10.70 4.32
C ASN A 93 -46.49 -10.62 4.42
N PRO A 94 -47.28 -9.73 3.72
CA PRO A 94 -47.28 -9.63 2.25
C PRO A 94 -47.75 -8.31 1.56
N GLN A 95 -47.33 -8.19 0.29
CA GLN A 95 -48.01 -7.67 -0.93
C GLN A 95 -49.08 -6.56 -0.92
N SER A 96 -48.97 -5.68 -1.93
CA SER A 96 -50.01 -5.25 -2.92
C SER A 96 -49.58 -3.90 -3.54
N ARG A 97 -49.85 -3.45 -4.77
CA ARG A 97 -50.31 -3.95 -6.08
C ARG A 97 -50.28 -2.72 -7.01
N TYR A 98 -50.01 -2.92 -8.30
CA TYR A 98 -50.08 -1.98 -9.42
C TYR A 98 -51.24 -0.97 -9.42
N GLN A 99 -51.02 0.25 -9.92
CA GLN A 99 -51.79 0.79 -11.06
C GLN A 99 -51.17 2.04 -11.73
N ASP A 100 -51.24 1.98 -13.05
CA ASP A 100 -50.91 2.97 -14.09
C ASP A 100 -51.92 4.14 -14.10
N TYR A 101 -51.57 5.28 -14.73
CA TYR A 101 -52.43 6.18 -15.54
C TYR A 101 -51.85 7.60 -15.70
N SER A 102 -51.48 7.89 -16.95
CA SER A 102 -51.85 9.07 -17.77
C SER A 102 -51.46 10.50 -17.34
N VAL A 103 -50.67 11.09 -18.24
CA VAL A 103 -50.40 12.51 -18.51
C VAL A 103 -51.66 13.37 -18.65
N LYS A 104 -51.68 14.58 -18.04
CA LYS A 104 -52.23 15.86 -18.61
C LYS A 104 -51.64 17.12 -17.93
N ASN A 105 -50.92 17.91 -18.75
CA ASN A 105 -50.82 19.37 -18.88
C ASN A 105 -50.84 20.33 -17.66
N ALA A 106 -49.66 20.95 -17.45
CA ALA A 106 -49.35 22.39 -17.44
C ALA A 106 -50.27 23.39 -16.70
N LYS A 107 -49.74 23.92 -15.59
CA LYS A 107 -49.74 25.35 -15.26
C LYS A 107 -48.37 25.74 -14.70
N GLN A 108 -47.76 26.74 -15.34
CA GLN A 108 -46.54 27.40 -14.89
C GLN A 108 -46.84 28.25 -13.65
N GLU A 109 -46.21 27.92 -12.53
CA GLU A 109 -46.06 28.83 -11.39
C GLU A 109 -44.57 29.13 -11.19
N ARG A 110 -44.26 30.41 -10.95
CA ARG A 110 -42.90 30.94 -10.75
C ARG A 110 -42.20 30.21 -9.59
N PRO A 111 -40.88 29.98 -9.64
CA PRO A 111 -40.18 29.38 -8.52
C PRO A 111 -40.13 30.38 -7.36
N GLU A 112 -40.88 30.11 -6.30
CA GLU A 112 -40.67 30.72 -5.00
C GLU A 112 -39.25 30.39 -4.50
N LYS A 113 -38.59 31.37 -3.87
CA LYS A 113 -37.25 31.19 -3.29
C LYS A 113 -37.26 29.98 -2.32
N PRO A 114 -36.33 29.01 -2.44
CA PRO A 114 -36.41 27.80 -1.65
C PRO A 114 -36.17 28.10 -0.17
N LYS A 115 -37.15 27.74 0.67
CA LYS A 115 -37.07 27.80 2.12
C LYS A 115 -36.01 26.79 2.58
N PHE A 116 -35.04 27.24 3.37
CA PHE A 116 -33.81 26.53 3.80
C PHE A 116 -34.03 25.32 4.74
N LYS A 117 -35.19 24.64 4.70
CA LYS A 117 -35.56 23.58 5.65
C LYS A 117 -36.11 22.30 5.00
N GLN A 118 -35.74 22.02 3.75
CA GLN A 118 -36.32 20.86 3.02
C GLN A 118 -35.52 19.55 3.18
N TYR A 119 -34.25 19.59 3.61
CA TYR A 119 -33.41 18.39 3.71
C TYR A 119 -32.88 18.22 5.14
N LYS A 120 -33.01 17.00 5.67
CA LYS A 120 -32.44 16.57 6.95
C LYS A 120 -31.04 15.97 6.73
N PRO A 121 -30.18 15.91 7.76
CA PRO A 121 -28.91 15.20 7.67
C PRO A 121 -29.13 13.75 7.22
N GLY A 122 -28.55 13.37 6.08
CA GLY A 122 -28.73 12.06 5.43
C GLY A 122 -29.59 12.07 4.17
N ASP A 123 -30.34 13.14 3.89
CA ASP A 123 -31.14 13.24 2.66
C ASP A 123 -30.25 13.45 1.43
N ARG A 124 -30.49 12.67 0.36
CA ARG A 124 -29.85 12.88 -0.94
C ARG A 124 -30.49 14.08 -1.62
N ILE A 125 -29.75 15.19 -1.70
CA ILE A 125 -30.21 16.42 -2.37
C ILE A 125 -30.27 16.15 -3.90
N PRO A 126 -31.40 16.41 -4.57
CA PRO A 126 -31.52 16.22 -6.01
C PRO A 126 -30.50 17.08 -6.79
N LEU A 127 -29.90 16.48 -7.82
CA LEU A 127 -28.77 17.04 -8.57
C LEU A 127 -29.06 18.43 -9.16
N GLU A 128 -30.30 18.67 -9.59
CA GLU A 128 -30.77 19.95 -10.15
C GLU A 128 -30.57 21.12 -9.16
N PHE A 129 -30.72 20.89 -7.85
CA PHE A 129 -30.52 21.91 -6.82
C PHE A 129 -29.03 22.15 -6.49
N LEU A 130 -28.20 21.10 -6.58
CA LEU A 130 -26.75 21.22 -6.37
C LEU A 130 -26.07 21.94 -7.54
N THR A 131 -26.47 21.61 -8.78
CA THR A 131 -25.94 22.18 -10.02
C THR A 131 -26.36 23.65 -10.26
N GLN A 132 -27.50 24.10 -9.70
CA GLN A 132 -27.85 25.52 -9.66
C GLN A 132 -26.93 26.36 -8.79
N ARG A 133 -26.33 25.76 -7.75
CA ARG A 133 -25.48 26.45 -6.77
C ARG A 133 -24.00 26.40 -7.16
N ASP A 134 -23.57 25.33 -7.80
CA ASP A 134 -22.23 25.22 -8.40
C ASP A 134 -22.31 24.41 -9.72
N PRO A 135 -22.22 25.10 -10.87
CA PRO A 135 -22.26 24.47 -12.19
C PRO A 135 -21.09 23.52 -12.48
N ALA A 136 -19.94 23.65 -11.79
CA ALA A 136 -18.77 22.81 -12.01
C ALA A 136 -18.99 21.37 -11.50
N LEU A 137 -19.80 21.21 -10.45
CA LEU A 137 -20.25 19.90 -9.99
C LEU A 137 -20.97 19.16 -11.12
N ALA A 138 -21.89 19.79 -11.86
CA ALA A 138 -22.64 19.13 -12.95
C ALA A 138 -21.73 18.40 -13.95
N ASN A 139 -20.62 19.03 -14.34
CA ASN A 139 -19.67 18.47 -15.29
C ASN A 139 -18.81 17.35 -14.67
N SER A 140 -18.37 17.51 -13.41
CA SER A 140 -17.63 16.45 -12.71
C SER A 140 -18.48 15.20 -12.49
N TRP A 141 -19.77 15.36 -12.16
CA TRP A 141 -20.70 14.25 -11.93
C TRP A 141 -21.10 13.56 -13.23
N LYS A 142 -21.33 14.31 -14.32
CA LYS A 142 -21.55 13.71 -15.64
C LYS A 142 -20.36 12.89 -16.09
N ARG A 143 -19.15 13.42 -15.92
CA ARG A 143 -17.91 12.73 -16.26
C ARG A 143 -17.69 11.49 -15.39
N MET A 144 -17.93 11.58 -14.07
CA MET A 144 -17.90 10.42 -13.18
C MET A 144 -18.94 9.36 -13.56
N GLU A 145 -20.15 9.77 -13.97
CA GLU A 145 -21.18 8.83 -14.40
C GLU A 145 -20.85 8.18 -15.75
N GLU A 146 -20.23 8.93 -16.68
CA GLU A 146 -19.70 8.39 -17.94
C GLU A 146 -18.55 7.42 -17.68
N GLU A 147 -17.59 7.77 -16.82
CA GLU A 147 -16.48 6.89 -16.41
C GLU A 147 -17.00 5.64 -15.69
N ARG A 148 -18.02 5.77 -14.84
CA ARG A 148 -18.69 4.65 -14.16
C ARG A 148 -19.41 3.73 -15.14
N LYS A 149 -20.06 4.28 -16.17
CA LYS A 149 -20.71 3.49 -17.23
C LYS A 149 -19.67 2.71 -18.04
N LYS A 150 -18.57 3.34 -18.44
CA LYS A 150 -17.46 2.68 -19.15
C LYS A 150 -16.87 1.55 -18.31
N SER A 151 -16.55 1.82 -17.04
CA SER A 151 -16.09 0.82 -16.08
C SER A 151 -17.06 -0.35 -15.95
N HIS A 152 -18.36 -0.08 -15.83
CA HIS A 152 -19.39 -1.12 -15.72
C HIS A 152 -19.48 -1.97 -16.99
N GLN A 153 -19.40 -1.35 -18.17
CA GLN A 153 -19.39 -2.05 -19.46
C GLN A 153 -18.19 -2.99 -19.58
N ILE A 154 -16.99 -2.53 -19.20
CA ILE A 154 -15.78 -3.37 -19.20
C ILE A 154 -15.95 -4.56 -18.25
N LYS A 155 -16.44 -4.32 -17.03
CA LYS A 155 -16.67 -5.36 -16.01
C LYS A 155 -17.67 -6.42 -16.50
N ASP A 156 -18.76 -6.00 -17.12
CA ASP A 156 -19.79 -6.92 -17.62
C ASP A 156 -19.31 -7.71 -18.84
N ALA A 157 -18.62 -7.06 -19.78
CA ALA A 157 -18.07 -7.71 -20.96
C ALA A 157 -16.98 -8.74 -20.61
N MET A 158 -16.07 -8.40 -19.68
CA MET A 158 -15.04 -9.32 -19.20
C MET A 158 -15.64 -10.56 -18.53
N LYS A 159 -16.72 -10.40 -17.75
CA LYS A 159 -17.43 -11.53 -17.14
C LYS A 159 -18.07 -12.43 -18.20
N GLN A 160 -18.71 -11.84 -19.20
CA GLN A 160 -19.33 -12.60 -20.30
C GLN A 160 -18.28 -13.40 -21.07
N ALA A 161 -17.16 -12.77 -21.42
CA ALA A 161 -16.06 -13.45 -22.11
C ALA A 161 -15.51 -14.63 -21.29
N PHE A 162 -15.38 -14.47 -19.97
CA PHE A 162 -14.90 -15.56 -19.12
C PHE A 162 -15.88 -16.75 -19.03
N GLU A 163 -17.19 -16.48 -18.95
CA GLU A 163 -18.21 -17.55 -18.98
C GLU A 163 -18.24 -18.29 -20.34
N GLU A 164 -18.03 -17.58 -21.44
CA GLU A 164 -17.91 -18.20 -22.77
C GLU A 164 -16.66 -19.09 -22.87
N ILE A 165 -15.54 -18.64 -22.30
CA ILE A 165 -14.29 -19.41 -22.23
C ILE A 165 -14.48 -20.69 -21.41
N LYS A 166 -15.16 -20.62 -20.25
CA LYS A 166 -15.48 -21.80 -19.42
C LYS A 166 -16.25 -22.90 -20.17
N LEU A 167 -17.01 -22.54 -21.19
CA LEU A 167 -17.78 -23.47 -22.01
C LEU A 167 -17.02 -23.99 -23.23
N SER A 168 -15.94 -23.34 -23.65
CA SER A 168 -15.30 -23.56 -24.95
C SER A 168 -13.84 -24.01 -24.88
N GLU A 169 -13.14 -23.75 -23.78
CA GLU A 169 -11.71 -24.04 -23.64
C GLU A 169 -11.46 -25.07 -22.52
N ASP A 170 -10.64 -26.08 -22.85
CA ASP A 170 -10.25 -27.14 -21.91
C ASP A 170 -8.94 -26.84 -21.18
N ASP A 171 -8.26 -25.74 -21.52
CA ASP A 171 -6.93 -25.38 -20.97
C ASP A 171 -6.98 -24.79 -19.57
N LEU A 172 -8.17 -24.41 -19.07
CA LEU A 172 -8.39 -23.72 -17.79
C LEU A 172 -7.78 -24.43 -16.57
N GLN A 173 -7.72 -25.77 -16.60
CA GLN A 173 -7.13 -26.58 -15.52
C GLN A 173 -5.60 -26.73 -15.61
N SER A 174 -4.99 -26.22 -16.68
CA SER A 174 -3.53 -26.19 -16.81
C SER A 174 -2.94 -25.25 -15.77
N VAL A 175 -1.82 -25.64 -15.17
CA VAL A 175 -1.14 -24.84 -14.14
C VAL A 175 -0.14 -23.89 -14.79
N VAL A 176 -0.21 -22.60 -14.46
CA VAL A 176 0.80 -21.61 -14.81
C VAL A 176 2.05 -21.89 -13.96
N PRO A 177 3.18 -22.29 -14.56
CA PRO A 177 4.34 -22.75 -13.82
C PRO A 177 5.01 -21.58 -13.08
N ALA A 178 5.50 -21.87 -11.88
CA ALA A 178 6.33 -20.93 -11.14
C ALA A 178 7.60 -20.58 -11.94
N ILE A 179 8.02 -19.31 -11.86
CA ILE A 179 9.26 -18.83 -12.48
C ILE A 179 10.27 -18.32 -11.45
N GLY A 180 9.88 -18.25 -10.18
CA GLY A 180 10.74 -17.87 -9.08
C GLY A 180 10.20 -18.33 -7.73
N ALA A 181 11.02 -18.18 -6.69
CA ALA A 181 10.64 -18.46 -5.31
C ALA A 181 10.84 -17.22 -4.44
N ILE A 182 9.82 -16.83 -3.66
CA ILE A 182 9.98 -15.81 -2.61
C ILE A 182 10.97 -16.35 -1.58
N VAL A 183 12.02 -15.56 -1.28
CA VAL A 183 13.06 -15.92 -0.32
C VAL A 183 12.45 -16.10 1.07
N GLU A 184 11.71 -15.10 1.55
CA GLU A 184 11.02 -15.11 2.83
C GLU A 184 9.81 -14.16 2.76
N LEU A 185 8.65 -14.65 3.16
CA LEU A 185 7.42 -13.89 3.30
C LEU A 185 6.98 -13.91 4.76
N LYS A 186 6.82 -12.72 5.33
CA LYS A 186 6.21 -12.51 6.65
C LYS A 186 5.14 -11.45 6.56
N PRO A 187 4.11 -11.50 7.42
CA PRO A 187 3.09 -10.46 7.48
C PRO A 187 3.70 -9.05 7.66
N THR A 188 4.73 -8.91 8.48
CA THR A 188 5.39 -7.62 8.72
C THR A 188 6.21 -7.06 7.57
N TYR A 189 6.60 -7.89 6.59
CA TYR A 189 7.52 -7.48 5.53
C TYR A 189 6.79 -6.64 4.47
N GLN A 190 7.12 -5.36 4.40
CA GLN A 190 6.57 -4.43 3.40
C GLN A 190 7.21 -4.58 2.01
N PHE A 191 8.27 -5.38 1.91
CA PHE A 191 8.98 -5.71 0.69
C PHE A 191 9.64 -7.09 0.84
N GLY A 192 10.09 -7.67 -0.26
CA GLY A 192 10.82 -8.93 -0.25
C GLY A 192 11.64 -9.13 -1.51
N PHE A 193 12.17 -10.34 -1.62
CA PHE A 193 12.99 -10.77 -2.75
C PHE A 193 12.46 -12.08 -3.33
N ILE A 194 12.57 -12.22 -4.64
CA ILE A 194 12.30 -13.44 -5.38
C ILE A 194 13.59 -13.88 -6.07
N ASP A 195 13.95 -15.15 -5.90
CA ASP A 195 15.01 -15.77 -6.68
C ASP A 195 14.39 -16.38 -7.95
N ASP A 196 14.74 -15.81 -9.11
CA ASP A 196 14.24 -16.25 -10.40
C ASP A 196 14.89 -17.58 -10.81
N MET A 197 14.09 -18.58 -11.11
CA MET A 197 14.55 -19.91 -11.46
C MET A 197 15.13 -20.01 -12.87
N GLN A 198 14.71 -19.11 -13.76
CA GLN A 198 15.13 -19.14 -15.16
C GLN A 198 16.38 -18.29 -15.37
N THR A 199 16.44 -17.10 -14.76
CA THR A 199 17.57 -16.17 -14.94
C THR A 199 18.63 -16.31 -13.86
N GLY A 200 18.29 -16.83 -12.68
CA GLY A 200 19.15 -16.82 -11.50
C GLY A 200 19.37 -15.43 -10.89
N GLU A 201 18.69 -14.39 -11.41
CA GLU A 201 18.74 -13.02 -10.89
C GLU A 201 17.78 -12.87 -9.71
N ARG A 202 18.15 -12.07 -8.70
CA ARG A 202 17.29 -11.75 -7.57
C ARG A 202 16.46 -10.50 -7.87
N TYR A 203 15.13 -10.62 -7.78
CA TYR A 203 14.18 -9.56 -8.04
C TYR A 203 13.64 -8.97 -6.74
N PHE A 204 13.64 -7.65 -6.63
CA PHE A 204 13.02 -6.93 -5.51
C PHE A 204 11.52 -6.72 -5.76
N TYR A 205 10.68 -6.83 -4.72
CA TYR A 205 9.27 -6.46 -4.80
C TYR A 205 8.80 -5.73 -3.54
N ASN A 206 7.79 -4.86 -3.69
CA ASN A 206 7.06 -4.33 -2.53
C ASN A 206 5.84 -5.21 -2.26
N ARG A 207 5.34 -5.26 -1.02
CA ARG A 207 4.16 -6.07 -0.68
C ARG A 207 2.93 -5.72 -1.51
N GLY A 208 2.76 -4.44 -1.89
CA GLY A 208 1.70 -4.01 -2.82
C GLY A 208 1.86 -4.46 -4.28
N ASP A 209 2.95 -5.14 -4.61
CA ASP A 209 3.14 -5.81 -5.90
C ASP A 209 2.58 -7.24 -5.91
N ILE A 210 2.20 -7.79 -4.73
CA ILE A 210 1.44 -9.03 -4.60
C ILE A 210 -0.03 -8.74 -4.89
N VAL A 211 -0.57 -9.36 -5.94
CA VAL A 211 -1.97 -9.19 -6.36
C VAL A 211 -2.86 -10.32 -5.86
N ASP A 212 -2.27 -11.48 -5.59
CA ASP A 212 -2.97 -12.67 -5.12
C ASP A 212 -3.38 -12.55 -3.64
N PRO A 213 -4.69 -12.58 -3.32
CA PRO A 213 -5.18 -12.46 -1.94
C PRO A 213 -4.73 -13.59 -1.02
N GLU A 214 -4.57 -14.81 -1.55
CA GLU A 214 -4.13 -15.96 -0.77
C GLU A 214 -2.66 -15.78 -0.39
N LEU A 215 -1.83 -15.43 -1.38
CA LEU A 215 -0.41 -15.14 -1.16
C LEU A 215 -0.17 -14.00 -0.16
N LYS A 216 -1.04 -12.99 -0.11
CA LYS A 216 -0.90 -11.90 0.86
C LYS A 216 -0.89 -12.43 2.29
N ASN A 217 -1.73 -13.41 2.62
CA ASN A 217 -1.88 -13.90 3.99
C ASN A 217 -0.96 -15.08 4.33
N GLU A 218 -0.20 -15.58 3.35
CA GLU A 218 0.80 -16.63 3.57
C GLU A 218 2.03 -16.13 4.34
N SER A 219 2.74 -17.08 4.96
CA SER A 219 4.03 -16.84 5.59
C SER A 219 4.93 -18.06 5.44
N GLY A 220 6.21 -17.84 5.16
CA GLY A 220 7.16 -18.92 4.92
C GLY A 220 8.30 -18.54 3.99
N GLU A 221 9.14 -19.52 3.67
CA GLU A 221 10.29 -19.37 2.80
C GLU A 221 10.12 -20.26 1.56
N GLY A 222 10.71 -19.85 0.43
CA GLY A 222 10.72 -20.64 -0.81
C GLY A 222 9.37 -20.76 -1.52
N ILE A 223 8.43 -19.84 -1.27
CA ILE A 223 7.08 -19.86 -1.85
C ILE A 223 7.15 -19.68 -3.37
N GLN A 224 6.60 -20.64 -4.11
CA GLN A 224 6.65 -20.70 -5.57
C GLN A 224 5.67 -19.70 -6.20
N VAL A 225 6.18 -18.81 -7.05
CA VAL A 225 5.40 -17.69 -7.59
C VAL A 225 5.60 -17.45 -9.08
N VAL A 226 4.60 -16.80 -9.66
CA VAL A 226 4.60 -16.23 -11.01
C VAL A 226 4.53 -14.71 -10.89
N TYR A 227 5.24 -13.99 -11.75
CA TYR A 227 5.29 -12.52 -11.71
C TYR A 227 5.76 -11.94 -13.05
N GLN A 228 5.50 -10.65 -13.24
CA GLN A 228 6.07 -9.89 -14.35
C GLN A 228 7.43 -9.32 -13.97
N ARG A 229 8.42 -9.55 -14.86
CA ARG A 229 9.79 -9.06 -14.71
C ARG A 229 9.88 -7.60 -15.17
N GLY A 230 10.49 -6.76 -14.34
CA GLY A 230 10.74 -5.35 -14.66
C GLY A 230 12.10 -4.89 -14.18
N ARG A 231 12.41 -3.62 -14.46
CA ARG A 231 13.59 -2.93 -13.95
C ARG A 231 13.26 -1.50 -13.54
N ASN A 232 13.91 -1.02 -12.50
CA ASN A 232 13.90 0.39 -12.12
C ASN A 232 15.33 0.86 -11.80
N HIS A 233 15.46 2.09 -11.31
CA HIS A 233 16.75 2.67 -10.93
C HIS A 233 17.46 1.95 -9.75
N LYS A 234 16.78 1.01 -9.07
CA LYS A 234 17.31 0.16 -7.99
C LYS A 234 17.66 -1.26 -8.46
N GLY A 235 17.40 -1.62 -9.71
CA GLY A 235 17.71 -2.94 -10.27
C GLY A 235 16.49 -3.71 -10.76
N ALA A 236 16.59 -5.04 -10.76
CA ALA A 236 15.54 -5.96 -11.18
C ALA A 236 14.37 -5.95 -10.19
N THR A 237 13.15 -5.85 -10.70
CA THR A 237 11.93 -5.77 -9.88
C THR A 237 10.84 -6.72 -10.35
N ALA A 238 10.13 -7.34 -9.43
CA ALA A 238 8.97 -8.17 -9.72
C ALA A 238 7.67 -7.39 -9.49
N LYS A 239 6.68 -7.59 -10.37
CA LYS A 239 5.35 -6.97 -10.33
C LYS A 239 4.26 -8.02 -10.53
N CYS A 240 3.06 -7.75 -10.02
CA CYS A 240 1.89 -8.62 -10.17
C CYS A 240 2.18 -10.07 -9.78
N ILE A 241 2.61 -10.24 -8.53
CA ILE A 241 3.07 -11.52 -7.97
C ILE A 241 1.87 -12.34 -7.50
N LEU A 242 1.83 -13.60 -7.89
CA LEU A 242 0.77 -14.55 -7.58
C LEU A 242 1.31 -15.98 -7.41
N LEU A 243 0.56 -16.85 -6.73
CA LEU A 243 0.93 -18.26 -6.57
C LEU A 243 0.90 -18.99 -7.92
N SER A 244 1.74 -20.02 -8.06
CA SER A 244 1.61 -20.95 -9.18
C SER A 244 0.31 -21.76 -9.03
N GLN A 245 -0.61 -21.54 -9.97
CA GLN A 245 -1.98 -22.05 -9.90
C GLN A 245 -2.59 -22.21 -11.30
N THR A 246 -3.85 -22.68 -11.38
CA THR A 246 -4.53 -22.94 -12.65
C THR A 246 -4.77 -21.65 -13.44
N ILE A 247 -4.84 -21.77 -14.78
CA ILE A 247 -5.22 -20.66 -15.67
C ILE A 247 -6.53 -20.03 -15.21
N GLU A 248 -7.53 -20.85 -14.83
CA GLU A 248 -8.80 -20.38 -14.29
C GLU A 248 -8.61 -19.41 -13.11
N ARG A 249 -7.81 -19.80 -12.12
CA ARG A 249 -7.61 -18.99 -10.91
C ARG A 249 -6.82 -17.70 -11.19
N VAL A 250 -5.85 -17.75 -12.10
CA VAL A 250 -5.12 -16.54 -12.54
C VAL A 250 -6.05 -15.56 -13.27
N ILE A 251 -7.00 -16.05 -14.08
CA ILE A 251 -8.01 -15.20 -14.72
C ILE A 251 -8.97 -14.61 -13.68
N GLU A 252 -9.37 -15.37 -12.65
CA GLU A 252 -10.20 -14.84 -11.56
C GLU A 252 -9.52 -13.66 -10.85
N ILE A 253 -8.22 -13.76 -10.54
CA ILE A 253 -7.45 -12.64 -9.96
C ILE A 253 -7.43 -11.44 -10.91
N ALA A 254 -7.28 -11.65 -12.22
CA ALA A 254 -7.36 -10.57 -13.19
C ALA A 254 -8.76 -9.92 -13.22
N MET A 255 -9.84 -10.70 -13.10
CA MET A 255 -11.20 -10.19 -13.01
C MET A 255 -11.47 -9.39 -11.73
N GLU A 256 -10.89 -9.82 -10.59
CA GLU A 256 -10.93 -9.05 -9.34
C GLU A 256 -10.28 -7.68 -9.55
N LEU A 257 -9.10 -7.61 -10.18
CA LEU A 257 -8.43 -6.35 -10.51
C LEU A 257 -9.24 -5.48 -11.48
N VAL A 258 -9.92 -6.07 -12.47
CA VAL A 258 -10.86 -5.35 -13.35
C VAL A 258 -12.02 -4.78 -12.54
N SER A 259 -12.53 -5.52 -11.55
CA SER A 259 -13.61 -5.06 -10.68
C SER A 259 -13.21 -3.84 -9.82
N GLU A 260 -11.91 -3.72 -9.53
CA GLU A 260 -11.27 -2.59 -8.83
C GLU A 260 -10.83 -1.44 -9.76
N ASP A 261 -11.08 -1.55 -11.07
CA ASP A 261 -10.62 -0.62 -12.12
C ASP A 261 -9.08 -0.53 -12.26
N ASP A 262 -8.34 -1.57 -11.82
CA ASP A 262 -6.89 -1.70 -12.01
C ASP A 262 -6.57 -2.50 -13.29
N PHE A 263 -6.95 -1.92 -14.43
CA PHE A 263 -6.81 -2.57 -15.74
C PHE A 263 -5.35 -2.84 -16.13
N LEU A 264 -4.40 -2.02 -15.64
CA LEU A 264 -2.98 -2.21 -15.92
C LEU A 264 -2.47 -3.48 -15.26
N ARG A 265 -2.75 -3.69 -13.97
CA ARG A 265 -2.34 -4.92 -13.29
C ARG A 265 -3.10 -6.13 -13.82
N ALA A 266 -4.39 -5.99 -14.14
CA ALA A 266 -5.16 -7.06 -14.78
C ALA A 266 -4.49 -7.53 -16.08
N LYS A 267 -4.05 -6.59 -16.94
CA LYS A 267 -3.30 -6.89 -18.16
C LYS A 267 -2.01 -7.65 -17.88
N LEU A 268 -1.21 -7.19 -16.91
CA LEU A 268 0.05 -7.83 -16.53
C LEU A 268 -0.16 -9.26 -15.97
N VAL A 269 -1.25 -9.48 -15.23
CA VAL A 269 -1.63 -10.81 -14.72
C VAL A 269 -1.98 -11.75 -15.87
N LEU A 270 -2.78 -11.31 -16.84
CA LEU A 270 -3.12 -12.10 -18.01
C LEU A 270 -1.88 -12.41 -18.88
N GLN A 271 -0.93 -11.49 -18.95
CA GLN A 271 0.34 -11.70 -19.66
C GLN A 271 1.18 -12.83 -19.05
N ASN A 272 1.12 -13.05 -17.74
CA ASN A 272 1.79 -14.21 -17.12
C ASN A 272 1.31 -15.55 -17.71
N ILE A 273 0.03 -15.63 -18.10
CA ILE A 273 -0.53 -16.82 -18.73
C ILE A 273 0.01 -16.96 -20.15
N THR A 274 0.00 -15.88 -20.94
CA THR A 274 0.47 -15.90 -22.34
C THR A 274 1.97 -16.16 -22.45
N ASP A 275 2.75 -15.70 -21.48
CA ASP A 275 4.20 -15.96 -21.40
C ASP A 275 4.47 -17.46 -21.15
N ALA A 276 3.63 -18.12 -20.34
CA ALA A 276 3.72 -19.55 -20.07
C ALA A 276 3.14 -20.43 -21.20
N PHE A 277 2.11 -19.93 -21.90
CA PHE A 277 1.37 -20.65 -22.95
C PHE A 277 1.25 -19.81 -24.23
N PRO A 278 2.30 -19.73 -25.07
CA PRO A 278 2.33 -18.83 -26.22
C PRO A 278 1.40 -19.20 -27.39
N ASN A 279 0.83 -20.41 -27.39
CA ASN A 279 0.09 -20.96 -28.53
C ASN A 279 -1.37 -20.48 -28.63
N GLY A 280 -1.74 -19.42 -27.90
CA GLY A 280 -3.12 -18.99 -27.73
C GLY A 280 -3.90 -19.93 -26.81
N GLY A 281 -5.03 -19.45 -26.29
CA GLY A 281 -5.85 -20.15 -25.28
C GLY A 281 -6.69 -19.17 -24.47
N SER A 282 -7.20 -19.62 -23.32
CA SER A 282 -8.05 -18.81 -22.44
C SER A 282 -7.40 -17.49 -22.03
N GLY A 283 -6.11 -17.52 -21.67
CA GLY A 283 -5.37 -16.32 -21.25
C GLY A 283 -5.23 -15.28 -22.36
N GLN A 284 -4.93 -15.70 -23.59
CA GLN A 284 -4.80 -14.78 -24.73
C GLN A 284 -6.14 -14.15 -25.09
N LYS A 285 -7.22 -14.94 -25.13
CA LYS A 285 -8.58 -14.43 -25.41
C LYS A 285 -9.01 -13.37 -24.39
N MET A 286 -8.75 -13.60 -23.10
CA MET A 286 -9.04 -12.61 -22.06
C MET A 286 -8.18 -11.35 -22.20
N LEU A 287 -6.90 -11.51 -22.54
CA LEU A 287 -5.99 -10.38 -22.74
C LEU A 287 -6.42 -9.51 -23.93
N ASP A 288 -6.79 -10.13 -25.05
CA ASP A 288 -7.26 -9.44 -26.25
C ASP A 288 -8.58 -8.71 -25.97
N THR A 289 -9.53 -9.39 -25.34
CA THR A 289 -10.82 -8.81 -24.91
C THR A 289 -10.62 -7.56 -24.05
N LEU A 290 -9.72 -7.63 -23.06
CA LEU A 290 -9.42 -6.47 -22.21
C LEU A 290 -8.80 -5.32 -23.00
N ASN A 291 -7.83 -5.60 -23.89
CA ASN A 291 -7.20 -4.54 -24.70
C ASN A 291 -8.22 -3.85 -25.62
N ASP A 292 -9.04 -4.61 -26.32
CA ASP A 292 -10.07 -4.09 -27.23
C ASP A 292 -11.05 -3.18 -26.47
N LEU A 293 -11.52 -3.64 -25.30
CA LEU A 293 -12.41 -2.85 -24.45
C LEU A 293 -11.78 -1.55 -23.96
N LEU A 294 -10.49 -1.55 -23.60
CA LEU A 294 -9.78 -0.34 -23.17
C LEU A 294 -9.62 0.66 -24.31
N GLU A 295 -9.32 0.18 -25.52
CA GLU A 295 -9.21 0.99 -26.72
C GLU A 295 -10.55 1.62 -27.11
N GLU A 296 -11.63 0.82 -27.18
CA GLU A 296 -12.98 1.28 -27.50
C GLU A 296 -13.50 2.35 -26.53
N ASN A 297 -13.15 2.21 -25.24
CA ASN A 297 -13.57 3.15 -24.21
C ASN A 297 -12.68 4.40 -24.12
N GLY A 298 -11.66 4.50 -24.97
CA GLY A 298 -10.72 5.63 -25.00
C GLY A 298 -9.89 5.74 -23.73
N ILE A 299 -9.66 4.62 -23.03
CA ILE A 299 -8.74 4.51 -21.90
C ILE A 299 -7.34 4.35 -22.50
N ILE A 300 -6.89 5.40 -23.19
CA ILE A 300 -5.57 5.50 -23.82
C ILE A 300 -4.70 6.36 -22.89
N GLU A 301 -3.50 5.90 -22.55
CA GLU A 301 -2.50 6.67 -21.78
C GLU A 301 -2.19 8.01 -22.50
N SER A 302 -2.78 9.11 -22.01
CA SER A 302 -2.77 10.40 -22.70
C SER A 302 -1.39 11.07 -22.59
N SER A 303 -0.54 10.86 -23.60
CA SER A 303 0.89 11.20 -23.56
C SER A 303 1.22 12.70 -23.39
N GLN A 304 0.33 13.63 -23.75
CA GLN A 304 0.60 15.08 -23.64
C GLN A 304 0.38 15.62 -22.21
N TYR A 305 -0.68 15.20 -21.53
CA TYR A 305 -0.92 15.56 -20.13
C TYR A 305 0.03 14.79 -19.18
N ASP A 306 0.42 13.58 -19.60
CA ASP A 306 1.47 12.82 -18.96
C ASP A 306 2.83 13.50 -19.10
N ALA A 307 3.09 14.27 -20.17
CA ALA A 307 4.33 15.03 -20.30
C ALA A 307 4.47 16.12 -19.24
N LEU A 308 3.40 16.87 -18.91
CA LEU A 308 3.45 17.92 -17.88
C LEU A 308 3.62 17.31 -16.48
N TYR A 309 2.83 16.28 -16.15
CA TYR A 309 2.96 15.55 -14.89
C TYR A 309 4.35 14.89 -14.76
N SER A 310 4.88 14.33 -15.85
CA SER A 310 6.24 13.75 -15.88
C SER A 310 7.34 14.80 -15.71
N GLN A 311 7.12 16.04 -16.16
CA GLN A 311 8.05 17.14 -15.88
C GLN A 311 8.01 17.55 -14.41
N ALA A 312 6.83 17.59 -13.80
CA ALA A 312 6.67 17.85 -12.37
C ALA A 312 7.40 16.79 -11.52
N ARG A 313 7.21 15.52 -11.87
CA ARG A 313 7.88 14.38 -11.23
C ARG A 313 9.40 14.44 -11.36
N ARG A 314 9.91 14.75 -12.55
CA ARG A 314 11.36 14.95 -12.77
C ARG A 314 11.93 16.08 -11.91
N ALA A 315 11.20 17.19 -11.74
CA ALA A 315 11.61 18.28 -10.86
C ALA A 315 11.69 17.82 -9.39
N LEU A 316 10.72 17.02 -8.94
CA LEU A 316 10.74 16.43 -7.59
C LEU A 316 11.93 15.48 -7.39
N GLU A 317 12.21 14.61 -8.36
CA GLU A 317 13.37 13.69 -8.34
C GLU A 317 14.70 14.45 -8.30
N GLN A 318 14.77 15.62 -8.96
CA GLN A 318 15.92 16.54 -8.92
C GLN A 318 15.97 17.41 -7.65
N ARG A 319 15.02 17.24 -6.72
CA ARG A 319 14.84 18.06 -5.51
C ARG A 319 14.61 19.54 -5.77
N ASP A 320 14.17 19.91 -6.97
CA ASP A 320 13.70 21.26 -7.29
C ASP A 320 12.24 21.42 -6.83
N TYR A 321 12.07 21.55 -5.52
CA TYR A 321 10.75 21.59 -4.87
C TYR A 321 9.89 22.77 -5.31
N ALA A 322 10.50 23.94 -5.58
CA ALA A 322 9.79 25.12 -6.04
C ALA A 322 9.17 24.89 -7.42
N LYS A 323 9.96 24.33 -8.36
CA LYS A 323 9.47 23.98 -9.68
C LYS A 323 8.47 22.83 -9.64
N ALA A 324 8.71 21.81 -8.81
CA ALA A 324 7.78 20.70 -8.63
C ALA A 324 6.40 21.19 -8.13
N LEU A 325 6.37 22.03 -7.09
CA LEU A 325 5.13 22.64 -6.59
C LEU A 325 4.42 23.44 -7.68
N LYS A 326 5.14 24.26 -8.43
CA LYS A 326 4.55 25.05 -9.51
C LYS A 326 3.88 24.15 -10.56
N LEU A 327 4.60 23.14 -11.05
CA LEU A 327 4.12 22.25 -12.11
C LEU A 327 2.97 21.35 -11.63
N TYR A 328 3.03 20.83 -10.39
CA TYR A 328 1.92 20.05 -9.85
C TYR A 328 0.67 20.89 -9.57
N ASN A 329 0.81 22.13 -9.12
CA ASN A 329 -0.33 23.03 -8.99
C ASN A 329 -0.95 23.35 -10.36
N GLU A 330 -0.13 23.56 -11.40
CA GLU A 330 -0.62 23.74 -12.76
C GLU A 330 -1.36 22.50 -13.28
N CYS A 331 -0.86 21.28 -12.98
CA CYS A 331 -1.57 20.04 -13.29
C CYS A 331 -2.91 19.96 -12.55
N LEU A 332 -2.92 20.34 -11.26
CA LEU A 332 -4.09 20.32 -10.40
C LEU A 332 -5.17 21.29 -10.90
N GLU A 333 -4.80 22.52 -11.26
CA GLU A 333 -5.70 23.53 -11.85
C GLU A 333 -6.30 23.07 -13.18
N LYS A 334 -5.51 22.38 -14.00
CA LYS A 334 -5.95 21.79 -15.27
C LYS A 334 -6.75 20.49 -15.10
N GLY A 335 -6.91 19.99 -13.87
CA GLY A 335 -7.60 18.74 -13.58
C GLY A 335 -6.86 17.47 -14.04
N VAL A 336 -5.57 17.57 -14.34
CA VAL A 336 -4.72 16.45 -14.80
C VAL A 336 -4.27 15.63 -13.60
N ARG A 337 -4.55 14.31 -13.61
CA ARG A 337 -4.13 13.35 -12.57
C ARG A 337 -4.36 13.91 -11.16
N LYS A 338 -5.53 14.51 -10.95
CA LYS A 338 -5.87 15.36 -9.80
C LYS A 338 -5.46 14.76 -8.45
N VAL A 339 -5.86 13.52 -8.22
CA VAL A 339 -5.56 12.74 -7.01
C VAL A 339 -4.06 12.60 -6.81
N ASN A 340 -3.31 12.26 -7.86
CA ASN A 340 -1.87 12.14 -7.79
C ASN A 340 -1.22 13.49 -7.50
N CYS A 341 -1.63 14.56 -8.18
CA CYS A 341 -1.09 15.90 -7.93
C CYS A 341 -1.26 16.34 -6.47
N ILE A 342 -2.42 16.09 -5.86
CA ILE A 342 -2.65 16.38 -4.43
C ILE A 342 -1.64 15.61 -3.55
N LYS A 343 -1.48 14.31 -3.79
CA LYS A 343 -0.52 13.46 -3.05
C LYS A 343 0.92 13.93 -3.22
N GLU A 344 1.32 14.25 -4.44
CA GLU A 344 2.69 14.70 -4.75
C GLU A 344 3.00 16.09 -4.19
N ILE A 345 2.04 17.02 -4.19
CA ILE A 345 2.19 18.33 -3.54
C ILE A 345 2.39 18.15 -2.02
N ALA A 346 1.59 17.29 -1.39
CA ALA A 346 1.78 16.96 0.02
C ALA A 346 3.16 16.34 0.28
N GLN A 347 3.63 15.44 -0.60
CA GLN A 347 4.97 14.87 -0.52
C GLN A 347 6.09 15.94 -0.65
N VAL A 348 5.87 16.98 -1.45
CA VAL A 348 6.81 18.10 -1.53
C VAL A 348 6.84 18.87 -0.22
N PHE A 349 5.69 19.14 0.41
CA PHE A 349 5.64 19.79 1.73
C PHE A 349 6.36 18.97 2.80
N ILE A 350 6.17 17.64 2.82
CA ILE A 350 6.89 16.74 3.72
C ILE A 350 8.40 16.85 3.52
N SER A 351 8.85 16.86 2.26
CA SER A 351 10.27 16.93 1.91
C SER A 351 10.90 18.27 2.32
N LEU A 352 10.16 19.37 2.13
CA LEU A 352 10.56 20.70 2.58
C LEU A 352 10.62 20.78 4.12
N HIS A 353 9.59 20.27 4.81
CA HIS A 353 9.51 20.25 6.27
C HIS A 353 10.66 19.45 6.90
N ALA A 354 11.06 18.34 6.28
CA ALA A 354 12.15 17.49 6.76
C ALA A 354 13.54 18.12 6.58
N GLN A 355 13.72 19.02 5.60
CA GLN A 355 15.02 19.64 5.29
C GLN A 355 15.22 20.99 5.98
N GLU A 356 14.12 21.65 6.37
CA GLU A 356 14.17 22.96 7.00
C GLU A 356 14.74 22.87 8.43
N ARG A 357 15.66 23.78 8.74
CA ARG A 357 16.33 23.88 10.05
C ARG A 357 15.80 25.04 10.87
N ASP A 358 15.27 26.06 10.22
CA ASP A 358 14.65 27.18 10.91
C ASP A 358 13.27 26.79 11.43
N GLU A 359 13.07 26.85 12.75
CA GLU A 359 11.84 26.37 13.40
C GLU A 359 10.60 27.18 12.98
N GLU A 360 10.73 28.48 12.71
CA GLU A 360 9.60 29.30 12.24
C GLU A 360 9.19 28.92 10.81
N GLN A 361 10.16 28.78 9.90
CA GLN A 361 9.88 28.32 8.53
C GLN A 361 9.35 26.90 8.51
N LYS A 362 9.87 26.03 9.38
CA LYS A 362 9.43 24.64 9.50
C LYS A 362 7.97 24.56 9.93
N GLU A 363 7.57 25.31 10.95
CA GLU A 363 6.17 25.38 11.39
C GLU A 363 5.27 26.00 10.30
N LEU A 364 5.78 26.99 9.55
CA LEU A 364 5.05 27.57 8.41
C LEU A 364 4.82 26.55 7.27
N ILE A 365 5.84 25.76 6.92
CA ILE A 365 5.75 24.71 5.90
C ILE A 365 4.76 23.64 6.34
N LYS A 366 4.86 23.18 7.59
CA LYS A 366 3.92 22.24 8.20
C LYS A 366 2.49 22.76 8.10
N LYS A 367 2.24 23.98 8.55
CA LYS A 367 0.91 24.61 8.51
C LYS A 367 0.37 24.67 7.08
N ARG A 368 1.18 25.11 6.11
CA ARG A 368 0.79 25.16 4.68
C ARG A 368 0.47 23.78 4.12
N GLY A 369 1.26 22.76 4.44
CA GLY A 369 1.01 21.39 4.00
C GLY A 369 -0.29 20.82 4.55
N LEU A 370 -0.56 21.05 5.84
CA LEU A 370 -1.80 20.64 6.49
C LEU A 370 -3.02 21.40 5.94
N GLU A 371 -2.93 22.72 5.77
CA GLU A 371 -4.01 23.51 5.16
C GLU A 371 -4.31 23.06 3.72
N PHE A 372 -3.27 22.75 2.95
CA PHE A 372 -3.42 22.23 1.59
C PHE A 372 -4.16 20.89 1.57
N ILE A 373 -3.75 19.92 2.39
CA ILE A 373 -4.40 18.60 2.39
C ILE A 373 -5.85 18.69 2.89
N GLU A 374 -6.15 19.49 3.91
CA GLU A 374 -7.51 19.69 4.40
C GLU A 374 -8.43 20.31 3.33
N LYS A 375 -7.91 21.30 2.59
CA LYS A 375 -8.65 21.94 1.50
C LYS A 375 -9.03 20.94 0.40
N HIS A 376 -8.13 20.01 0.08
CA HIS A 376 -8.27 19.07 -1.04
C HIS A 376 -8.71 17.66 -0.62
N LYS A 377 -8.94 17.39 0.68
CA LYS A 377 -9.29 16.07 1.21
C LYS A 377 -10.54 15.48 0.56
N ASN A 378 -11.57 16.30 0.37
CA ASN A 378 -12.84 15.89 -0.24
C ASN A 378 -12.72 15.60 -1.75
N GLU A 379 -11.58 15.93 -2.38
CA GLU A 379 -11.29 15.66 -3.78
C GLU A 379 -10.53 14.34 -3.96
N LEU A 380 -10.17 13.68 -2.86
CA LEU A 380 -9.55 12.36 -2.84
C LEU A 380 -10.63 11.27 -2.73
N PRO A 381 -10.52 10.18 -3.50
CA PRO A 381 -11.46 9.06 -3.40
C PRO A 381 -11.31 8.34 -2.06
N ASP A 382 -12.43 7.92 -1.48
CA ASP A 382 -12.45 7.11 -0.26
C ASP A 382 -12.09 5.65 -0.59
N LYS A 383 -10.78 5.35 -0.54
CA LYS A 383 -10.20 4.03 -0.79
C LYS A 383 -8.91 3.85 0.01
N SER A 384 -8.50 2.61 0.26
CA SER A 384 -7.34 2.30 1.12
C SER A 384 -6.06 3.03 0.68
N SER A 385 -5.78 3.11 -0.63
CA SER A 385 -4.61 3.86 -1.14
C SER A 385 -4.61 5.37 -0.82
N THR A 386 -5.79 5.97 -0.62
CA THR A 386 -5.93 7.36 -0.15
C THR A 386 -5.65 7.43 1.34
N LYS A 387 -6.22 6.52 2.14
CA LYS A 387 -5.98 6.43 3.58
C LYS A 387 -4.49 6.28 3.90
N PHE A 388 -3.76 5.43 3.16
CA PHE A 388 -2.30 5.26 3.29
C PHE A 388 -1.51 6.53 2.95
N SER A 389 -2.01 7.33 2.00
CA SER A 389 -1.37 8.60 1.68
C SER A 389 -1.63 9.62 2.79
N LEU A 390 -2.87 9.70 3.29
CA LEU A 390 -3.27 10.63 4.34
C LEU A 390 -2.56 10.36 5.66
N GLU A 391 -2.48 9.10 6.11
CA GLU A 391 -1.74 8.76 7.34
C GLU A 391 -0.27 9.22 7.23
N ASN A 392 0.40 8.92 6.11
CA ASN A 392 1.80 9.30 5.94
C ASN A 392 1.98 10.83 6.01
N ILE A 393 1.09 11.57 5.34
CA ILE A 393 1.09 13.03 5.33
C ILE A 393 0.92 13.59 6.75
N TYR A 394 -0.12 13.14 7.47
CA TYR A 394 -0.39 13.64 8.83
C TYR A 394 0.74 13.27 9.79
N PHE A 395 1.28 12.06 9.70
CA PHE A 395 2.43 11.65 10.52
C PHE A 395 3.66 12.51 10.27
N ALA A 396 4.03 12.68 8.99
CA ALA A 396 5.25 13.37 8.61
C ALA A 396 5.21 14.89 8.86
N LEU A 397 4.01 15.47 8.85
CA LEU A 397 3.77 16.86 9.23
C LEU A 397 3.42 17.02 10.73
N GLY A 398 3.37 15.93 11.50
CA GLY A 398 3.18 15.96 12.95
C GLY A 398 1.78 16.33 13.43
N ASP A 399 0.74 16.12 12.62
CA ASP A 399 -0.66 16.17 13.03
C ASP A 399 -1.09 14.77 13.49
N TYR A 400 -0.64 14.40 14.70
CA TYR A 400 -0.78 13.03 15.21
C TYR A 400 -2.23 12.65 15.53
N ASP A 401 -3.08 13.61 15.90
CA ASP A 401 -4.50 13.36 16.17
C ASP A 401 -5.21 12.88 14.89
N LYS A 402 -5.06 13.60 13.77
CA LYS A 402 -5.66 13.16 12.49
C LYS A 402 -5.00 11.91 11.92
N HIS A 403 -3.70 11.73 12.16
CA HIS A 403 -3.05 10.47 11.81
C HIS A 403 -3.72 9.30 12.55
N ILE A 404 -3.97 9.44 13.86
CA ILE A 404 -4.64 8.41 14.67
C ILE A 404 -6.02 8.11 14.07
N ASP A 405 -6.83 9.12 13.75
CA ASP A 405 -8.16 8.92 13.14
C ASP A 405 -8.09 8.06 11.86
N VAL A 406 -7.14 8.35 10.96
CA VAL A 406 -6.97 7.60 9.70
C VAL A 406 -6.43 6.20 9.95
N VAL A 407 -5.51 6.04 10.90
CA VAL A 407 -4.91 4.73 11.22
C VAL A 407 -5.89 3.81 11.92
N GLU A 408 -6.71 4.30 12.84
CA GLU A 408 -7.75 3.49 13.51
C GLU A 408 -8.80 2.98 12.51
N ASP A 409 -9.15 3.79 11.51
CA ASP A 409 -10.00 3.38 10.39
C ASP A 409 -9.35 2.25 9.57
N ILE A 410 -8.06 2.37 9.23
CA ILE A 410 -7.31 1.31 8.55
C ILE A 410 -7.21 0.03 9.40
N ILE A 411 -6.99 0.15 10.72
CA ILE A 411 -6.95 -0.98 11.66
C ILE A 411 -8.31 -1.70 11.69
N THR A 412 -9.40 -0.94 11.70
CA THR A 412 -10.76 -1.49 11.69
C THR A 412 -11.03 -2.25 10.39
N GLU A 413 -10.66 -1.68 9.23
CA GLU A 413 -10.78 -2.34 7.93
C GLU A 413 -9.93 -3.62 7.86
N SER A 414 -8.66 -3.55 8.26
CA SER A 414 -7.72 -4.69 8.23
C SER A 414 -8.10 -5.81 9.21
N GLY A 415 -8.64 -5.45 10.38
CA GLY A 415 -9.20 -6.42 11.32
C GLY A 415 -10.46 -7.09 10.78
N SER A 416 -11.30 -6.35 10.06
CA SER A 416 -12.56 -6.88 9.51
C SER A 416 -12.35 -7.75 8.26
N ASN A 417 -11.34 -7.43 7.44
CA ASN A 417 -11.03 -8.19 6.22
C ASN A 417 -10.01 -9.33 6.46
N GLY A 418 -9.39 -9.40 7.65
CA GLY A 418 -8.43 -10.43 8.02
C GLY A 418 -7.00 -10.21 7.52
N ASP A 419 -6.64 -9.01 7.04
CA ASP A 419 -5.26 -8.67 6.65
C ASP A 419 -4.39 -8.45 7.90
N LEU A 420 -3.90 -9.55 8.47
CA LEU A 420 -3.10 -9.56 9.70
C LEU A 420 -1.80 -8.75 9.57
N ALA A 421 -1.19 -8.77 8.39
CA ALA A 421 0.02 -8.01 8.09
C ALA A 421 -0.21 -6.50 8.23
N GLN A 422 -1.24 -6.02 7.54
CA GLN A 422 -1.64 -4.63 7.58
C GLN A 422 -2.08 -4.23 8.98
N TYR A 423 -2.87 -5.08 9.64
CA TYR A 423 -3.35 -4.87 11.00
C TYR A 423 -2.18 -4.66 11.98
N VAL A 424 -1.20 -5.58 12.02
CA VAL A 424 -0.01 -5.50 12.87
C VAL A 424 0.85 -4.28 12.53
N PHE A 425 1.02 -3.97 11.24
CA PHE A 425 1.78 -2.80 10.80
C PHE A 425 1.16 -1.50 11.30
N TYR A 426 -0.16 -1.35 11.16
CA TYR A 426 -0.86 -0.13 11.55
C TYR A 426 -1.08 -0.01 13.05
N LEU A 427 -1.15 -1.12 13.80
CA LEU A 427 -1.06 -1.10 15.27
C LEU A 427 0.26 -0.50 15.76
N ASN A 428 1.38 -0.84 15.12
CA ASN A 428 2.67 -0.23 15.43
C ASN A 428 2.69 1.28 15.11
N LYS A 429 2.05 1.71 14.01
CA LYS A 429 1.90 3.13 13.66
C LYS A 429 1.05 3.89 14.66
N ALA A 430 -0.07 3.30 15.10
CA ALA A 430 -0.92 3.87 16.14
C ALA A 430 -0.13 4.04 17.45
N ALA A 431 0.59 3.00 17.89
CA ALA A 431 1.44 3.04 19.09
C ALA A 431 2.49 4.17 19.03
N GLN A 432 3.14 4.36 17.88
CA GLN A 432 4.09 5.46 17.69
C GLN A 432 3.43 6.84 17.79
N SER A 433 2.22 7.01 17.26
CA SER A 433 1.51 8.28 17.33
C SER A 433 0.97 8.59 18.73
N TYR A 434 0.41 7.59 19.42
CA TYR A 434 0.05 7.72 20.84
C TYR A 434 1.25 8.09 21.72
N LEU A 435 2.42 7.48 21.47
CA LEU A 435 3.67 7.87 22.13
C LEU A 435 4.02 9.35 21.92
N ARG A 436 3.87 9.87 20.68
CA ARG A 436 4.17 11.27 20.35
C ARG A 436 3.24 12.27 21.04
N ILE A 437 1.98 11.91 21.27
CA ILE A 437 1.03 12.72 22.06
C ILE A 437 1.07 12.41 23.57
N LYS A 438 2.02 11.58 24.01
CA LYS A 438 2.23 11.17 25.42
C LYS A 438 1.05 10.40 26.04
N ASP A 439 0.26 9.73 25.21
CA ASP A 439 -0.77 8.80 25.64
C ASP A 439 -0.19 7.39 25.77
N TYR A 440 0.54 7.16 26.86
CA TYR A 440 1.30 5.93 27.04
C TYR A 440 0.42 4.69 27.25
N GLU A 441 -0.80 4.86 27.76
CA GLU A 441 -1.74 3.75 27.99
C GLU A 441 -2.22 3.18 26.66
N ARG A 442 -2.76 4.03 25.77
CA ARG A 442 -3.17 3.61 24.43
C ARG A 442 -1.99 3.16 23.57
N ALA A 443 -0.82 3.77 23.74
CA ALA A 443 0.39 3.35 23.05
C ALA A 443 0.79 1.91 23.41
N LEU A 444 0.78 1.55 24.70
CA LEU A 444 1.09 0.19 25.16
C LEU A 444 0.03 -0.81 24.73
N ASP A 445 -1.25 -0.45 24.81
CA ASP A 445 -2.36 -1.30 24.37
C ASP A 445 -2.22 -1.68 22.89
N ALA A 446 -2.06 -0.68 22.00
CA ALA A 446 -1.85 -0.92 20.57
C ALA A 446 -0.59 -1.77 20.29
N ALA A 447 0.50 -1.53 21.01
CA ALA A 447 1.72 -2.32 20.84
C ALA A 447 1.54 -3.78 21.29
N ASN A 448 0.86 -4.01 22.41
CA ASN A 448 0.60 -5.35 22.93
C ASN A 448 -0.36 -6.14 22.03
N GLN A 449 -1.45 -5.52 21.54
CA GLN A 449 -2.36 -6.16 20.58
C GLN A 449 -1.61 -6.67 19.34
N GLY A 450 -0.65 -5.88 18.82
CA GLY A 450 0.16 -6.31 17.69
C GLY A 450 1.09 -7.48 18.03
N LEU A 451 1.64 -7.50 19.25
CA LEU A 451 2.51 -8.57 19.74
C LEU A 451 1.75 -9.85 20.09
N GLU A 452 0.44 -9.78 20.37
CA GLU A 452 -0.40 -10.98 20.51
C GLU A 452 -0.52 -11.72 19.17
N VAL A 453 -0.56 -10.98 18.07
CA VAL A 453 -0.59 -11.53 16.70
C VAL A 453 0.81 -11.98 16.26
N GLU A 454 1.84 -11.15 16.46
CA GLU A 454 3.21 -11.46 16.08
C GLU A 454 4.20 -11.20 17.24
N PRO A 455 4.41 -12.18 18.14
CA PRO A 455 5.20 -12.00 19.37
C PRO A 455 6.66 -11.61 19.15
N GLN A 456 7.23 -11.94 17.99
CA GLN A 456 8.63 -11.69 17.64
C GLN A 456 8.81 -10.47 16.73
N ASN A 457 7.77 -9.65 16.56
CA ASN A 457 7.84 -8.45 15.75
C ASN A 457 8.84 -7.44 16.35
N THR A 458 9.99 -7.30 15.70
CA THR A 458 11.09 -6.46 16.19
C THR A 458 10.70 -4.98 16.29
N HIS A 459 9.84 -4.48 15.39
CA HIS A 459 9.41 -3.08 15.42
C HIS A 459 8.50 -2.81 16.61
N LEU A 460 7.53 -3.68 16.86
CA LEU A 460 6.63 -3.55 18.02
C LEU A 460 7.38 -3.71 19.34
N LEU A 461 8.31 -4.66 19.44
CA LEU A 461 9.16 -4.81 20.64
C LEU A 461 9.97 -3.54 20.93
N LYS A 462 10.57 -2.94 19.90
CA LYS A 462 11.30 -1.66 20.03
C LYS A 462 10.37 -0.53 20.44
N THR A 463 9.22 -0.39 19.77
CA THR A 463 8.24 0.66 20.08
C THR A 463 7.71 0.52 21.51
N LYS A 464 7.37 -0.70 21.95
CA LYS A 464 6.96 -0.98 23.34
C LYS A 464 8.04 -0.55 24.35
N ALA A 465 9.30 -0.94 24.12
CA ALA A 465 10.39 -0.54 25.00
C ALA A 465 10.53 0.99 25.10
N SER A 466 10.43 1.70 23.98
CA SER A 466 10.44 3.18 23.98
C SER A 466 9.26 3.80 24.72
N ILE A 467 8.08 3.17 24.68
CA ILE A 467 6.91 3.63 25.44
C ILE A 467 7.12 3.40 26.94
N GLU A 468 7.62 2.24 27.34
CA GLU A 468 7.90 1.92 28.74
C GLU A 468 8.95 2.86 29.35
N GLU A 469 10.02 3.16 28.61
CA GLU A 469 11.04 4.14 29.01
C GLU A 469 10.44 5.55 29.19
N ALA A 470 9.66 6.03 28.21
CA ALA A 470 9.03 7.35 28.29
C ALA A 470 7.99 7.44 29.43
N ALA A 471 7.26 6.35 29.71
CA ALA A 471 6.31 6.27 30.79
C ALA A 471 6.99 6.25 32.17
N ALA A 472 8.15 5.60 32.29
CA ALA A 472 8.95 5.59 33.52
C ALA A 472 9.51 6.99 33.83
N GLY A 473 10.09 7.67 32.83
CA GLY A 473 10.63 9.04 33.00
C GLY A 473 9.56 10.05 33.47
N LYS A 474 8.32 9.93 32.98
CA LYS A 474 7.21 10.78 33.45
C LYS A 474 6.89 10.55 34.93
N LYS A 475 6.93 9.31 35.42
CA LYS A 475 6.67 9.01 36.84
C LYS A 475 7.74 9.63 37.74
N GLU A 476 9.02 9.57 37.34
CA GLU A 476 10.12 10.19 38.09
C GLU A 476 10.02 11.72 38.12
N GLU A 477 9.63 12.37 37.01
CA GLU A 477 9.37 13.82 36.98
C GLU A 477 8.19 14.23 37.88
N GLU A 478 7.14 13.41 37.96
CA GLU A 478 5.98 13.67 38.81
C GLU A 478 6.32 13.47 40.30
N ASP A 479 7.13 12.47 40.63
CA ASP A 479 7.54 12.18 42.01
C ASP A 479 8.54 13.23 42.54
N THR A 480 9.48 13.69 41.70
CA THR A 480 10.41 14.78 42.05
C THR A 480 9.70 16.12 42.26
N LYS A 481 8.67 16.43 41.46
CA LYS A 481 7.82 17.61 41.66
C LYS A 481 6.98 17.52 42.95
N LYS A 482 6.54 16.33 43.35
CA LYS A 482 5.83 16.11 44.62
C LYS A 482 6.76 16.22 45.84
N SER A 483 8.02 15.78 45.74
CA SER A 483 9.00 15.91 46.83
C SER A 483 9.59 17.32 46.99
N GLY A 484 9.63 18.13 45.93
CA GLY A 484 10.18 19.50 45.95
C GLY A 484 9.25 20.59 46.52
N GLY A 485 7.97 20.28 46.76
CA GLY A 485 6.97 21.24 47.27
C GLY A 485 6.92 21.38 48.80
N GLY A 486 7.80 20.70 49.55
CA GLY A 486 7.68 20.53 51.00
C GLY A 486 8.73 21.23 51.88
N MET A 487 9.56 22.16 51.37
CA MET A 487 10.64 22.75 52.17
C MET A 487 10.86 24.26 51.94
N PHE A 488 9.81 25.06 52.06
CA PHE A 488 9.95 26.51 52.34
C PHE A 488 8.85 26.97 53.32
N GLY A 489 8.91 26.42 54.53
CA GLY A 489 8.19 26.92 55.68
C GLY A 489 9.10 26.79 56.89
N PHE A 490 9.23 27.88 57.65
CA PHE A 490 10.06 28.07 58.84
C PHE A 490 11.52 28.49 58.61
N LEU A 491 11.74 29.81 58.59
CA LEU A 491 12.45 30.43 59.72
C LEU A 491 11.97 31.89 59.86
N LYS A 492 11.19 32.14 60.91
CA LYS A 492 11.05 33.45 61.56
C LYS A 492 12.09 33.47 62.70
N LEU A 493 13.01 34.43 62.68
CA LEU A 493 13.34 35.34 63.78
C LEU A 493 14.43 36.32 63.32
#